data_AF-A0A1V5SSY2-F1
#
_entry.id   AF-A0A1V5SSY2-F1
#
_cell.length_a   1.000
_cell.length_b   1.000
_cell.length_c   1.000
_cell.angle_alpha   90.00
_cell.angle_beta   90.00
_cell.angle_gamma   90.00
#
_symmetry.space_group_name_H-M   'P 1'
#
loop_
_entity.id
_entity.type
_entity.pdbx_description
1 polymer ?
#
loop_
_entity_poly.entity_id
_entity_poly.type
_entity_poly.pdbx_seq_one_letter_code
_entity_poly.pdbx_strand_id
1 'polypeptide(L)'
;MLMGNKKPQLSGHNWFIVLNPLKSEIERTKIAHEIARVFRIPADEAMDLVANTPIILLDSLSYATALQIKQYFRAVASDLVVSNDSILKRRCYRAVWPSPPDLAFLRGTDIKNPPKAEEGEIPAEEAIKEIRSWVQTENGVQEQDTSPLSGQEVHSGRHFKALLEEERERLLKENVGLRENLNQLYRSLEKSQSELCERGKLVETAQFERKQKEKEVQELQTLLNHAEEKYEMLREEFRQTRQYFEEKLVAGEKRSEEFLRQIEERESVNRELLEEKQLLQKSFHAAKSDILREKDDRERVDQEWSEKADSLARELETQKKIVAELTARMGTAEEGRKLAQSSEQRLTKELELQNQQTKRWESKASDLEKEVARAKETFEGQIKSWQLRLAQLESREHELEKARKQVRELQQQLEHRELIQRKRELSESYAAKESQLKSLVKQQEKLENEIRHREEELRKLLHEQETLEREIIEIKQAQRHLGERFKKENLTNFSQNPNESRELFSPRPSLPEASHD
;
A
#
# COMPACT_ATOMS: atom_id res chain seq x y z
N MET A 1 5.47 35.54 -24.97
CA MET A 1 4.13 36.14 -24.81
C MET A 1 4.14 36.91 -23.49
N LEU A 2 3.66 38.15 -23.45
CA LEU A 2 3.73 39.01 -22.25
C LEU A 2 2.46 38.86 -21.39
N MET A 3 2.60 38.17 -20.26
CA MET A 3 1.55 38.06 -19.23
C MET A 3 1.54 39.35 -18.39
N GLY A 4 0.67 40.30 -18.75
CA GLY A 4 0.57 41.59 -18.05
C GLY A 4 -0.09 41.48 -16.67
N ASN A 5 0.70 41.69 -15.60
CA ASN A 5 0.21 41.74 -14.22
C ASN A 5 -0.88 42.82 -14.04
N LYS A 6 -2.12 42.39 -13.79
CA LYS A 6 -3.21 43.29 -13.38
C LYS A 6 -3.25 43.40 -11.86
N LYS A 7 -3.03 44.60 -11.33
CA LYS A 7 -3.26 44.92 -9.92
C LYS A 7 -4.74 44.65 -9.57
N PRO A 8 -5.07 44.08 -8.40
CA PRO A 8 -6.45 43.93 -7.98
C PRO A 8 -7.10 45.31 -7.80
N GLN A 9 -8.25 45.55 -8.44
CA GLN A 9 -9.05 46.75 -8.20
C GLN A 9 -9.74 46.65 -6.84
N LEU A 10 -9.83 47.79 -6.13
CA LEU A 10 -10.50 47.90 -4.84
C LEU A 10 -11.96 47.44 -4.95
N SER A 11 -12.38 46.56 -4.04
CA SER A 11 -13.54 45.65 -4.19
C SER A 11 -14.95 46.29 -4.18
N GLY A 12 -15.05 47.61 -4.32
CA GLY A 12 -16.32 48.34 -4.50
C GLY A 12 -16.43 49.16 -5.80
N HIS A 13 -15.33 49.35 -6.54
CA HIS A 13 -15.23 50.31 -7.64
C HIS A 13 -15.16 49.64 -9.02
N ASN A 14 -16.09 48.70 -9.27
CA ASN A 14 -16.12 47.87 -10.48
C ASN A 14 -17.34 48.12 -11.40
N TRP A 15 -18.16 49.13 -11.08
CA TRP A 15 -19.36 49.47 -11.87
C TRP A 15 -19.04 50.51 -12.94
N PHE A 16 -19.74 50.44 -14.07
CA PHE A 16 -19.60 51.35 -15.20
C PHE A 16 -20.96 51.65 -15.83
N ILE A 17 -21.02 52.74 -16.59
CA ILE A 17 -22.25 53.23 -17.25
C ILE A 17 -22.04 53.18 -18.75
N VAL A 18 -22.91 52.45 -19.44
CA VAL A 18 -22.98 52.36 -20.91
C VAL A 18 -24.16 53.19 -21.40
N LEU A 19 -23.92 54.07 -22.36
CA LEU A 19 -24.95 54.61 -23.23
C LEU A 19 -25.09 53.68 -24.44
N ASN A 20 -26.27 53.12 -24.67
CA ASN A 20 -26.57 52.30 -25.84
C ASN A 20 -26.97 53.15 -27.07
N PRO A 21 -27.02 52.57 -28.29
CA PRO A 21 -27.46 53.28 -29.48
C PRO A 21 -28.90 53.80 -29.37
N LEU A 22 -29.05 55.12 -29.32
CA LEU A 22 -30.35 55.79 -29.23
C LEU A 22 -31.03 55.86 -30.60
N LYS A 23 -32.30 55.46 -30.65
CA LYS A 23 -33.08 55.36 -31.89
C LYS A 23 -33.41 56.73 -32.48
N SER A 24 -33.74 57.71 -31.64
CA SER A 24 -34.08 59.06 -32.11
C SER A 24 -32.84 59.95 -32.26
N GLU A 25 -32.80 60.73 -33.33
CA GLU A 25 -31.80 61.79 -33.51
C GLU A 25 -32.03 62.97 -32.56
N ILE A 26 -33.29 63.20 -32.16
CA ILE A 26 -33.68 64.19 -31.14
C ILE A 26 -33.21 63.76 -29.75
N GLU A 27 -33.17 62.45 -29.46
CA GLU A 27 -32.56 61.93 -28.21
C GLU A 27 -31.03 62.06 -28.25
N ARG A 28 -30.40 61.67 -29.37
CA ARG A 28 -28.93 61.78 -29.55
C ARG A 28 -28.43 63.20 -29.36
N THR A 29 -29.06 64.17 -30.03
CA THR A 29 -28.72 65.61 -29.89
C THR A 29 -28.94 66.11 -28.47
N LYS A 30 -30.06 65.75 -27.81
CA LYS A 30 -30.33 66.14 -26.41
C LYS A 30 -29.29 65.60 -25.44
N ILE A 31 -28.93 64.32 -25.49
CA ILE A 31 -27.93 63.77 -24.57
C ILE A 31 -26.51 64.26 -24.89
N ALA A 32 -26.17 64.53 -26.15
CA ALA A 32 -24.89 65.15 -26.49
C ALA A 32 -24.73 66.54 -25.85
N HIS A 33 -25.76 67.40 -25.97
CA HIS A 33 -25.74 68.72 -25.31
C HIS A 33 -25.67 68.60 -23.78
N GLU A 34 -26.35 67.61 -23.20
CA GLU A 34 -26.31 67.37 -21.75
C GLU A 34 -24.94 66.84 -21.28
N ILE A 35 -24.31 65.94 -22.05
CA ILE A 35 -22.94 65.45 -21.82
C ILE A 35 -21.93 66.60 -21.92
N ALA A 36 -22.03 67.46 -22.95
CA ALA A 36 -21.19 68.64 -23.10
C ALA A 36 -21.33 69.59 -21.90
N ARG A 37 -22.58 69.88 -21.49
CA ARG A 37 -22.90 70.75 -20.35
C ARG A 37 -22.39 70.20 -19.02
N VAL A 38 -22.51 68.89 -18.80
CA VAL A 38 -22.14 68.23 -17.54
C VAL A 38 -20.63 68.03 -17.41
N PHE A 39 -19.97 67.52 -18.45
CA PHE A 39 -18.54 67.19 -18.43
C PHE A 39 -17.62 68.32 -18.96
N ARG A 40 -18.21 69.45 -19.40
CA ARG A 40 -17.52 70.66 -19.88
C ARG A 40 -16.62 70.42 -21.10
N ILE A 41 -17.06 69.55 -22.00
CA ILE A 41 -16.43 69.33 -23.32
C ILE A 41 -17.19 70.11 -24.42
N PRO A 42 -16.58 70.37 -25.59
CA PRO A 42 -17.27 70.93 -26.75
C PRO A 42 -18.50 70.12 -27.16
N ALA A 43 -19.50 70.80 -27.74
CA ALA A 43 -20.73 70.16 -28.20
C ALA A 43 -20.48 69.13 -29.31
N ASP A 44 -19.52 69.42 -30.20
CA ASP A 44 -19.16 68.55 -31.32
C ASP A 44 -18.51 67.25 -30.83
N GLU A 45 -17.56 67.35 -29.88
CA GLU A 45 -16.97 66.17 -29.21
C GLU A 45 -18.02 65.31 -28.49
N ALA A 46 -19.03 65.94 -27.88
CA ALA A 46 -20.12 65.22 -27.24
C ALA A 46 -21.07 64.54 -28.25
N MET A 47 -21.29 65.15 -29.42
CA MET A 47 -22.02 64.53 -30.53
C MET A 47 -21.28 63.29 -31.05
N ASP A 48 -19.96 63.39 -31.26
CA ASP A 48 -19.12 62.27 -31.70
C ASP A 48 -19.08 61.13 -30.67
N LEU A 49 -19.01 61.43 -29.37
CA LEU A 49 -19.11 60.42 -28.31
C LEU A 49 -20.46 59.67 -28.33
N VAL A 50 -21.56 60.37 -28.63
CA VAL A 50 -22.90 59.76 -28.72
C VAL A 50 -23.11 59.01 -30.03
N ALA A 51 -22.47 59.44 -31.12
CA ALA A 51 -22.46 58.71 -32.39
C ALA A 51 -21.75 57.35 -32.28
N ASN A 52 -20.67 57.26 -31.49
CA ASN A 52 -19.89 56.04 -31.24
C ASN A 52 -20.51 55.11 -30.17
N THR A 53 -21.84 55.02 -30.13
CA THR A 53 -22.57 54.13 -29.21
C THR A 53 -22.60 52.67 -29.73
N PRO A 54 -22.56 51.63 -28.86
CA PRO A 54 -22.55 51.69 -27.40
C PRO A 54 -21.19 52.10 -26.81
N ILE A 55 -21.23 53.07 -25.89
CA ILE A 55 -20.03 53.67 -25.28
C ILE A 55 -20.13 53.67 -23.75
N ILE A 56 -19.03 53.31 -23.09
CA ILE A 56 -18.85 53.49 -21.64
C ILE A 56 -18.54 54.95 -21.39
N LEU A 57 -19.48 55.69 -20.83
CA LEU A 57 -19.29 57.09 -20.44
C LEU A 57 -18.37 57.19 -19.21
N LEU A 58 -18.63 56.37 -18.19
CA LEU A 58 -17.89 56.40 -16.92
C LEU A 58 -17.59 54.97 -16.44
N ASP A 59 -16.40 54.78 -15.88
CA ASP A 59 -15.87 53.48 -15.47
C ASP A 59 -15.25 53.54 -14.06
N SER A 60 -15.22 52.40 -13.37
CA SER A 60 -14.70 52.21 -12.00
C SER A 60 -15.44 53.04 -10.94
N LEU A 61 -16.76 53.17 -11.09
CA LEU A 61 -17.66 53.80 -10.14
C LEU A 61 -18.08 52.83 -9.02
N SER A 62 -18.62 53.40 -7.93
CA SER A 62 -19.44 52.65 -6.98
C SER A 62 -20.85 52.41 -7.56
N TYR A 63 -21.56 51.38 -7.09
CA TYR A 63 -22.93 51.10 -7.54
C TYR A 63 -23.89 52.27 -7.28
N ALA A 64 -23.81 52.88 -6.09
CA ALA A 64 -24.66 54.00 -5.71
C ALA A 64 -24.43 55.22 -6.62
N THR A 65 -23.16 55.56 -6.88
CA THR A 65 -22.78 56.65 -7.79
C THR A 65 -23.26 56.37 -9.22
N ALA A 66 -23.08 55.14 -9.71
CA ALA A 66 -23.53 54.76 -11.05
C ALA A 66 -25.06 54.84 -11.20
N LEU A 67 -25.81 54.46 -10.15
CA LEU A 67 -27.27 54.57 -10.12
C LEU A 67 -27.74 56.02 -10.08
N GLN A 68 -27.10 56.89 -9.29
CA GLN A 68 -27.39 58.33 -9.26
C GLN A 68 -27.21 59.00 -10.63
N ILE A 69 -26.13 58.66 -11.35
CA ILE A 69 -25.89 59.19 -12.70
C ILE A 69 -26.93 58.66 -13.69
N LYS A 70 -27.30 57.37 -13.61
CA LYS A 70 -28.41 56.83 -14.42
C LYS A 70 -29.74 57.52 -14.11
N GLN A 71 -30.00 57.90 -12.86
CA GLN A 71 -31.19 58.66 -12.48
C GLN A 71 -31.16 60.09 -13.05
N TYR A 72 -30.01 60.78 -12.99
CA TYR A 72 -29.82 62.13 -13.54
C TYR A 72 -30.20 62.20 -15.02
N PHE A 73 -29.60 61.34 -15.85
CA PHE A 73 -29.83 61.34 -17.29
C PHE A 73 -31.14 60.69 -17.73
N ARG A 74 -31.95 60.11 -16.82
CA ARG A 74 -33.20 59.40 -17.14
C ARG A 74 -34.23 60.28 -17.87
N ALA A 75 -34.20 61.60 -17.64
CA ALA A 75 -35.08 62.56 -18.31
C ALA A 75 -34.61 62.92 -19.75
N VAL A 76 -33.40 62.51 -20.13
CA VAL A 76 -32.74 62.93 -21.38
C VAL A 76 -32.44 61.74 -22.30
N ALA A 77 -32.17 60.55 -21.74
CA ALA A 77 -32.00 59.31 -22.50
C ALA A 77 -32.57 58.08 -21.77
N SER A 78 -33.31 57.27 -22.53
CA SER A 78 -33.95 56.03 -22.08
C SER A 78 -32.94 54.90 -21.82
N ASP A 79 -31.96 54.73 -22.72
CA ASP A 79 -31.16 53.50 -22.84
C ASP A 79 -29.77 53.59 -22.18
N LEU A 80 -29.71 54.12 -20.96
CA LEU A 80 -28.52 54.08 -20.11
C LEU A 80 -28.50 52.83 -19.23
N VAL A 81 -27.40 52.07 -19.26
CA VAL A 81 -27.22 50.81 -18.54
C VAL A 81 -26.09 50.93 -17.52
N VAL A 82 -26.40 50.60 -16.26
CA VAL A 82 -25.40 50.40 -15.20
C VAL A 82 -25.06 48.91 -15.18
N SER A 83 -23.77 48.58 -15.25
CA SER A 83 -23.31 47.18 -15.26
C SER A 83 -21.96 47.01 -14.57
N ASN A 84 -21.66 45.77 -14.18
CA ASN A 84 -20.36 45.29 -13.72
C ASN A 84 -19.82 44.14 -14.62
N ASP A 85 -20.51 43.80 -15.71
CA ASP A 85 -20.14 42.69 -16.58
C ASP A 85 -18.87 42.96 -17.39
N SER A 86 -17.85 42.13 -17.17
CA SER A 86 -16.57 42.19 -17.86
C SER A 86 -16.62 41.81 -19.36
N ILE A 87 -17.73 41.23 -19.85
CA ILE A 87 -17.95 40.90 -21.26
C ILE A 87 -18.53 42.13 -21.98
N LEU A 88 -19.61 42.72 -21.49
CA LEU A 88 -20.15 43.99 -21.97
C LEU A 88 -19.07 45.08 -21.99
N LYS A 89 -18.25 45.17 -20.94
CA LYS A 89 -17.12 46.12 -20.84
C LYS A 89 -16.06 45.97 -21.94
N ARG A 90 -16.00 44.83 -22.65
CA ARG A 90 -15.11 44.61 -23.81
C ARG A 90 -15.78 44.85 -25.17
N ARG A 91 -17.10 45.01 -25.20
CA ARG A 91 -17.91 45.16 -26.42
C ARG A 91 -18.34 46.59 -26.71
N CYS A 92 -18.22 47.47 -25.73
CA CYS A 92 -18.49 48.90 -25.87
C CYS A 92 -17.20 49.68 -26.12
N TYR A 93 -17.30 50.81 -26.82
CA TYR A 93 -16.25 51.82 -26.82
C TYR A 93 -16.09 52.44 -25.42
N ARG A 94 -15.02 53.21 -25.20
CA ARG A 94 -14.77 53.90 -23.92
C ARG A 94 -14.54 55.38 -24.18
N ALA A 95 -15.30 56.24 -23.50
CA ALA A 95 -15.05 57.67 -23.51
C ALA A 95 -13.66 57.98 -22.92
N VAL A 96 -12.88 58.79 -23.64
CA VAL A 96 -11.56 59.28 -23.22
C VAL A 96 -11.72 60.76 -22.87
N TRP A 97 -11.70 61.06 -21.58
CA TRP A 97 -11.91 62.42 -21.08
C TRP A 97 -10.57 63.17 -20.97
N PRO A 98 -10.45 64.41 -21.47
CA PRO A 98 -9.21 65.19 -21.37
C PRO A 98 -8.75 65.47 -19.92
N SER A 99 -9.71 65.51 -18.99
CA SER A 99 -9.50 65.55 -17.54
C SER A 99 -10.45 64.55 -16.86
N PRO A 100 -10.18 64.10 -15.63
CA PRO A 100 -11.10 63.23 -14.90
C PRO A 100 -12.47 63.92 -14.73
N PRO A 101 -13.58 63.34 -15.23
CA PRO A 101 -14.89 63.99 -15.23
C PRO A 101 -15.41 64.23 -13.80
N ASP A 102 -15.66 65.50 -13.47
CA ASP A 102 -16.16 65.89 -12.15
C ASP A 102 -17.64 65.50 -11.97
N LEU A 103 -17.94 64.82 -10.87
CA LEU A 103 -19.30 64.39 -10.50
C LEU A 103 -20.05 65.43 -9.66
N ALA A 104 -19.53 66.65 -9.52
CA ALA A 104 -20.15 67.73 -8.75
C ALA A 104 -21.60 68.05 -9.15
N PHE A 105 -22.00 67.79 -10.41
CA PHE A 105 -23.38 67.96 -10.88
C PHE A 105 -24.40 67.13 -10.08
N LEU A 106 -24.00 66.00 -9.51
CA LEU A 106 -24.86 65.16 -8.66
C LEU A 106 -25.18 65.80 -7.29
N ARG A 107 -24.47 66.86 -6.90
CA ARG A 107 -24.73 67.60 -5.65
C ARG A 107 -25.78 68.71 -5.80
N GLY A 108 -26.35 68.91 -7.00
CA GLY A 108 -27.32 69.96 -7.29
C GLY A 108 -28.77 69.50 -7.50
N THR A 109 -29.07 68.20 -7.43
CA THR A 109 -30.42 67.67 -7.68
C THR A 109 -31.25 67.53 -6.42
N ASP A 110 -31.77 68.65 -5.91
CA ASP A 110 -32.92 68.64 -5.00
C ASP A 110 -34.18 68.16 -5.74
N ILE A 111 -34.98 67.34 -5.07
CA ILE A 111 -36.18 66.71 -5.64
C ILE A 111 -37.31 67.75 -5.69
N LYS A 112 -37.64 68.24 -6.88
CA LYS A 112 -38.86 69.04 -7.10
C LYS A 112 -40.05 68.15 -7.44
N ASN A 113 -41.17 68.42 -6.77
CA ASN A 113 -42.43 67.69 -6.94
C ASN A 113 -43.02 67.84 -8.36
N PRO A 114 -43.79 66.85 -8.85
CA PRO A 114 -44.66 67.04 -10.00
C PRO A 114 -45.80 68.03 -9.68
N PRO A 115 -46.32 68.78 -10.67
CA PRO A 115 -47.43 69.70 -10.48
C PRO A 115 -48.77 68.97 -10.27
N LYS A 116 -49.71 69.63 -9.59
CA LYS A 116 -51.13 69.23 -9.63
C LYS A 116 -51.74 69.63 -10.97
N ALA A 117 -52.64 68.81 -11.49
CA ALA A 117 -53.62 69.26 -12.47
C ALA A 117 -54.81 69.91 -11.73
N GLU A 118 -55.37 70.95 -12.31
CA GLU A 118 -56.66 71.53 -11.93
C GLU A 118 -57.66 71.18 -13.03
N GLU A 119 -58.74 70.48 -12.70
CA GLU A 119 -59.91 70.32 -13.56
C GLU A 119 -61.10 70.93 -12.83
N GLY A 120 -61.82 71.84 -13.49
CA GLY A 120 -62.96 72.56 -12.93
C GLY A 120 -64.28 72.08 -13.50
N GLU A 121 -65.27 71.88 -12.65
CA GLU A 121 -66.64 71.61 -13.05
C GLU A 121 -67.33 72.88 -13.58
N ILE A 122 -67.95 72.80 -14.77
CA ILE A 122 -69.09 73.66 -15.15
C ILE A 122 -70.12 72.75 -15.85
N PRO A 123 -71.40 72.72 -15.43
CA PRO A 123 -72.42 71.85 -16.00
C PRO A 123 -73.06 72.43 -17.28
N ALA A 124 -73.82 71.59 -17.99
CA ALA A 124 -74.66 72.00 -19.13
C ALA A 124 -76.08 71.44 -18.98
N GLU A 125 -77.08 72.31 -19.13
CA GLU A 125 -78.51 72.02 -19.02
C GLU A 125 -79.29 72.96 -19.97
N GLU A 126 -80.53 72.60 -20.33
CA GLU A 126 -81.49 73.39 -21.15
C GLU A 126 -81.14 73.65 -22.66
N ALA A 127 -82.11 73.75 -23.60
CA ALA A 127 -83.55 73.41 -23.61
C ALA A 127 -84.19 73.46 -25.04
N ILE A 128 -85.46 73.02 -25.14
CA ILE A 128 -86.52 73.46 -26.11
C ILE A 128 -86.37 73.01 -27.59
N LYS A 129 -87.35 72.42 -28.34
CA LYS A 129 -88.83 72.55 -28.56
C LYS A 129 -89.25 73.74 -29.47
N GLU A 130 -90.37 73.83 -30.19
CA GLU A 130 -91.39 72.92 -30.79
C GLU A 130 -92.48 73.85 -31.47
N ILE A 131 -93.47 73.31 -32.22
CA ILE A 131 -94.75 73.98 -32.65
C ILE A 131 -94.55 75.03 -33.79
N ARG A 132 -95.40 75.24 -34.84
CA ARG A 132 -96.87 75.35 -34.92
C ARG A 132 -97.43 75.33 -36.37
N SER A 133 -98.73 75.02 -36.55
CA SER A 133 -99.48 75.12 -37.82
C SER A 133 -100.94 75.59 -37.58
N TRP A 134 -101.44 76.57 -38.35
CA TRP A 134 -102.78 77.20 -38.16
C TRP A 134 -103.35 77.80 -39.48
N VAL A 135 -104.56 77.36 -39.88
CA VAL A 135 -105.49 77.87 -40.94
C VAL A 135 -106.89 77.32 -40.51
N GLN A 136 -108.09 77.94 -40.58
CA GLN A 136 -108.76 78.84 -41.55
C GLN A 136 -109.96 79.58 -40.88
N THR A 137 -110.56 80.62 -41.51
CA THR A 137 -111.80 81.32 -41.07
C THR A 137 -112.61 81.93 -42.24
N GLU A 138 -113.81 82.48 -41.93
CA GLU A 138 -114.72 83.35 -42.75
C GLU A 138 -115.72 82.68 -43.73
N ASN A 139 -116.92 83.21 -44.06
CA ASN A 139 -117.86 84.23 -43.48
C ASN A 139 -119.26 84.18 -44.18
N GLY A 140 -120.30 84.89 -43.70
CA GLY A 140 -121.53 85.20 -44.49
C GLY A 140 -122.75 85.81 -43.73
N VAL A 141 -123.42 86.84 -44.30
CA VAL A 141 -124.56 87.62 -43.68
C VAL A 141 -125.55 88.22 -44.73
N GLN A 142 -126.85 88.30 -44.34
CA GLN A 142 -128.15 88.99 -44.74
C GLN A 142 -128.19 90.28 -45.65
N GLU A 143 -129.31 90.92 -46.16
CA GLU A 143 -130.81 90.78 -46.07
C GLU A 143 -131.74 91.54 -47.14
N GLN A 144 -133.08 91.54 -46.88
CA GLN A 144 -134.37 92.02 -47.53
C GLN A 144 -134.56 93.55 -47.88
N ASP A 145 -135.64 94.15 -48.48
CA ASP A 145 -136.98 93.77 -49.08
C ASP A 145 -137.42 94.78 -50.23
N THR A 146 -138.62 95.36 -50.52
CA THR A 146 -140.05 95.48 -50.00
C THR A 146 -141.10 95.91 -51.10
N SER A 147 -142.40 96.14 -50.78
CA SER A 147 -143.55 96.66 -51.64
C SER A 147 -144.72 97.18 -50.72
N PRO A 148 -146.05 97.43 -51.07
CA PRO A 148 -146.89 97.38 -52.32
C PRO A 148 -148.08 98.45 -52.49
N LEU A 149 -149.02 98.25 -53.47
CA LEU A 149 -150.48 98.67 -53.52
C LEU A 149 -150.89 100.18 -53.76
N SER A 150 -152.15 100.66 -54.06
CA SER A 150 -153.51 100.11 -54.42
C SER A 150 -154.54 101.15 -55.01
N GLY A 151 -155.62 100.72 -55.71
CA GLY A 151 -157.01 101.30 -55.77
C GLY A 151 -157.37 102.53 -56.68
N GLN A 152 -158.65 102.96 -56.92
CA GLN A 152 -159.99 102.30 -56.93
C GLN A 152 -161.16 103.22 -57.50
N GLU A 153 -161.82 102.83 -58.62
CA GLU A 153 -163.21 103.20 -59.11
C GLU A 153 -163.60 104.72 -59.33
N VAL A 154 -164.83 105.25 -59.64
CA VAL A 154 -166.25 104.75 -59.75
C VAL A 154 -167.22 105.67 -60.60
N HIS A 155 -168.34 105.11 -61.14
CA HIS A 155 -169.68 105.68 -61.57
C HIS A 155 -169.95 106.68 -62.75
N SER A 156 -170.69 106.18 -63.77
CA SER A 156 -171.96 106.68 -64.40
C SER A 156 -172.16 108.10 -65.02
N GLY A 157 -172.45 108.19 -66.35
CA GLY A 157 -173.44 109.20 -66.85
C GLY A 157 -173.46 109.75 -68.31
N ARG A 158 -173.90 108.97 -69.31
CA ARG A 158 -174.44 109.38 -70.66
C ARG A 158 -173.50 109.82 -71.81
N HIS A 159 -174.07 109.63 -73.02
CA HIS A 159 -173.73 110.11 -74.38
C HIS A 159 -172.59 109.46 -75.19
N PHE A 160 -173.01 108.84 -76.30
CA PHE A 160 -172.33 107.92 -77.22
C PHE A 160 -171.09 108.45 -77.99
N LYS A 161 -170.70 109.73 -77.85
CA LYS A 161 -169.67 110.33 -78.71
C LYS A 161 -168.23 110.09 -78.24
N ALA A 162 -167.99 109.94 -76.94
CA ALA A 162 -166.64 109.83 -76.37
C ALA A 162 -165.93 108.49 -76.67
N LEU A 163 -166.69 107.40 -76.80
CA LEU A 163 -166.19 106.02 -76.92
C LEU A 163 -165.26 105.78 -78.12
N LEU A 164 -165.42 106.55 -79.21
CA LEU A 164 -164.64 106.39 -80.44
C LEU A 164 -163.26 107.08 -80.40
N GLU A 165 -163.05 108.05 -79.49
CA GLU A 165 -161.78 108.76 -79.37
C GLU A 165 -160.80 108.00 -78.44
N GLU A 166 -161.33 107.38 -77.37
CA GLU A 166 -160.59 106.51 -76.45
C GLU A 166 -160.01 105.26 -77.14
N GLU A 167 -160.78 104.63 -78.04
CA GLU A 167 -160.35 103.48 -78.86
C GLU A 167 -159.11 103.81 -79.72
N ARG A 168 -159.06 105.03 -80.26
CA ARG A 168 -157.94 105.53 -81.09
C ARG A 168 -156.69 105.81 -80.28
N GLU A 169 -156.84 106.36 -79.07
CA GLU A 169 -155.70 106.65 -78.19
C GLU A 169 -155.04 105.36 -77.67
N ARG A 170 -155.84 104.30 -77.44
CA ARG A 170 -155.37 102.97 -77.01
C ARG A 170 -154.37 102.37 -78.00
N LEU A 171 -154.71 102.34 -79.29
CA LEU A 171 -153.87 101.76 -80.36
C LEU A 171 -152.56 102.52 -80.58
N LEU A 172 -152.53 103.84 -80.35
CA LEU A 172 -151.29 104.62 -80.42
C LEU A 172 -150.33 104.27 -79.28
N LYS A 173 -150.84 104.09 -78.05
CA LYS A 173 -150.04 103.67 -76.90
C LYS A 173 -149.45 102.27 -77.09
N GLU A 174 -150.23 101.34 -77.65
CA GLU A 174 -149.78 99.99 -77.99
C GLU A 174 -148.63 100.01 -79.03
N ASN A 175 -148.74 100.83 -80.08
CA ASN A 175 -147.70 100.93 -81.11
C ASN A 175 -146.37 101.51 -80.58
N VAL A 176 -146.43 102.42 -79.60
CA VAL A 176 -145.24 102.91 -78.89
C VAL A 176 -144.64 101.81 -78.02
N GLY A 177 -145.45 101.15 -77.19
CA GLY A 177 -144.99 100.06 -76.32
C GLY A 177 -144.33 98.90 -77.07
N LEU A 178 -144.83 98.55 -78.25
CA LEU A 178 -144.19 97.54 -79.11
C LEU A 178 -142.80 97.96 -79.63
N ARG A 179 -142.60 99.25 -79.92
CA ARG A 179 -141.26 99.79 -80.29
C ARG A 179 -140.32 99.84 -79.10
N GLU A 180 -140.82 100.16 -77.92
CA GLU A 180 -140.04 100.16 -76.67
C GLU A 180 -139.60 98.74 -76.31
N ASN A 181 -140.51 97.76 -76.37
CA ASN A 181 -140.20 96.34 -76.20
C ASN A 181 -139.15 95.84 -77.22
N LEU A 182 -139.26 96.22 -78.50
CA LEU A 182 -138.27 95.85 -79.52
C LEU A 182 -136.88 96.43 -79.20
N ASN A 183 -136.81 97.70 -78.80
CA ASN A 183 -135.55 98.33 -78.37
C ASN A 183 -134.98 97.68 -77.10
N GLN A 184 -135.83 97.25 -76.17
CA GLN A 184 -135.44 96.56 -74.95
C GLN A 184 -134.88 95.16 -75.24
N LEU A 185 -135.47 94.44 -76.20
CA LEU A 185 -134.92 93.17 -76.73
C LEU A 185 -133.56 93.36 -77.41
N TYR A 186 -133.38 94.41 -78.24
CA TYR A 186 -132.08 94.69 -78.85
C TYR A 186 -130.99 94.97 -77.80
N ARG A 187 -131.27 95.80 -76.78
CA ARG A 187 -130.32 96.04 -75.67
C ARG A 187 -130.03 94.76 -74.88
N SER A 188 -131.02 93.88 -74.70
CA SER A 188 -130.84 92.58 -74.03
C SER A 188 -129.95 91.64 -74.84
N LEU A 189 -130.13 91.61 -76.17
CA LEU A 189 -129.29 90.83 -77.09
C LEU A 189 -127.85 91.35 -77.13
N GLU A 190 -127.66 92.68 -77.21
CA GLU A 190 -126.35 93.34 -77.18
C GLU A 190 -125.61 93.06 -75.86
N LYS A 191 -126.30 93.19 -74.72
CA LYS A 191 -125.78 92.81 -73.40
C LYS A 191 -125.41 91.33 -73.32
N SER A 192 -126.23 90.45 -73.91
CA SER A 192 -125.94 89.02 -73.98
C SER A 192 -124.71 88.72 -74.84
N GLN A 193 -124.48 89.47 -75.93
CA GLN A 193 -123.29 89.34 -76.76
C GLN A 193 -122.03 89.86 -76.05
N SER A 194 -122.10 90.96 -75.30
CA SER A 194 -120.98 91.42 -74.47
C SER A 194 -120.66 90.42 -73.37
N GLU A 195 -121.66 89.88 -72.67
CA GLU A 195 -121.44 88.86 -71.63
C GLU A 195 -120.85 87.56 -72.21
N LEU A 196 -121.24 87.15 -73.42
CA LEU A 196 -120.61 86.01 -74.11
C LEU A 196 -119.17 86.30 -74.53
N CYS A 197 -118.85 87.52 -74.97
CA CYS A 197 -117.49 87.94 -75.30
C CYS A 197 -116.58 87.98 -74.07
N GLU A 198 -117.08 88.49 -72.94
CA GLU A 198 -116.37 88.49 -71.65
C GLU A 198 -116.16 87.08 -71.10
N ARG A 199 -117.19 86.21 -71.15
CA ARG A 199 -117.04 84.80 -70.80
C ARG A 199 -116.05 84.07 -71.72
N GLY A 200 -116.00 84.41 -73.00
CA GLY A 200 -115.00 83.91 -73.94
C GLY A 200 -113.58 84.23 -73.49
N LYS A 201 -113.30 85.51 -73.19
CA LYS A 201 -112.00 85.96 -72.66
C LYS A 201 -111.63 85.29 -71.33
N LEU A 202 -112.59 85.14 -70.41
CA LEU A 202 -112.37 84.46 -69.13
C LEU A 202 -112.06 82.97 -69.30
N VAL A 203 -112.63 82.31 -70.32
CA VAL A 203 -112.28 80.93 -70.67
C VAL A 203 -110.89 80.86 -71.32
N GLU A 204 -110.50 81.84 -72.14
CA GLU A 204 -109.15 81.92 -72.71
C GLU A 204 -108.07 82.14 -71.63
N THR A 205 -108.30 83.05 -70.67
CA THR A 205 -107.37 83.26 -69.53
C THR A 205 -107.29 82.02 -68.65
N ALA A 206 -108.41 81.39 -68.29
CA ALA A 206 -108.42 80.15 -67.51
C ALA A 206 -107.73 78.99 -68.25
N GLN A 207 -107.83 78.92 -69.58
CA GLN A 207 -107.07 77.94 -70.38
C GLN A 207 -105.57 78.25 -70.42
N PHE A 208 -105.17 79.52 -70.46
CA PHE A 208 -103.76 79.92 -70.39
C PHE A 208 -103.17 79.61 -69.01
N GLU A 209 -103.85 80.00 -67.93
CA GLU A 209 -103.46 79.69 -66.54
C GLU A 209 -103.36 78.18 -66.32
N ARG A 210 -104.32 77.39 -66.81
CA ARG A 210 -104.26 75.93 -66.76
C ARG A 210 -103.03 75.38 -67.48
N LYS A 211 -102.72 75.86 -68.69
CA LYS A 211 -101.51 75.46 -69.45
C LYS A 211 -100.22 75.88 -68.75
N GLN A 212 -100.22 77.01 -68.03
CA GLN A 212 -99.09 77.43 -67.22
C GLN A 212 -98.92 76.51 -66.00
N LYS A 213 -99.99 76.24 -65.26
CA LYS A 213 -99.96 75.31 -64.11
C LYS A 213 -99.59 73.89 -64.51
N GLU A 214 -100.00 73.43 -65.69
CA GLU A 214 -99.60 72.14 -66.25
C GLU A 214 -98.09 72.06 -66.54
N LYS A 215 -97.47 73.16 -67.01
CA LYS A 215 -96.00 73.26 -67.12
C LYS A 215 -95.31 73.30 -65.76
N GLU A 216 -95.80 74.15 -64.84
CA GLU A 216 -95.25 74.22 -63.47
C GLU A 216 -95.29 72.84 -62.77
N VAL A 217 -96.35 72.05 -62.98
CA VAL A 217 -96.44 70.67 -62.48
C VAL A 217 -95.43 69.73 -63.18
N GLN A 218 -95.20 69.86 -64.49
CA GLN A 218 -94.18 69.07 -65.21
C GLN A 218 -92.75 69.42 -64.74
N GLU A 219 -92.47 70.71 -64.54
CA GLU A 219 -91.19 71.20 -64.01
C GLU A 219 -90.98 70.70 -62.56
N LEU A 220 -91.99 70.81 -61.69
CA LEU A 220 -91.94 70.25 -60.34
C LEU A 220 -91.78 68.72 -60.32
N GLN A 221 -92.43 67.99 -61.23
CA GLN A 221 -92.28 66.52 -61.33
C GLN A 221 -90.87 66.12 -61.77
N THR A 222 -90.27 66.84 -62.74
CA THR A 222 -88.88 66.57 -63.15
C THR A 222 -87.87 66.91 -62.05
N LEU A 223 -88.10 67.98 -61.28
CA LEU A 223 -87.31 68.30 -60.09
C LEU A 223 -87.48 67.26 -58.98
N LEU A 224 -88.69 66.73 -58.76
CA LEU A 224 -88.96 65.67 -57.80
C LEU A 224 -88.23 64.37 -58.19
N ASN A 225 -88.41 63.89 -59.43
CA ASN A 225 -87.72 62.70 -59.93
C ASN A 225 -86.20 62.83 -59.77
N HIS A 226 -85.64 63.99 -60.11
CA HIS A 226 -84.19 64.22 -60.01
C HIS A 226 -83.69 64.36 -58.55
N ALA A 227 -84.56 64.76 -57.62
CA ALA A 227 -84.27 64.70 -56.19
C ALA A 227 -84.33 63.25 -55.67
N GLU A 228 -85.31 62.46 -56.11
CA GLU A 228 -85.43 61.04 -55.78
C GLU A 228 -84.23 60.22 -56.29
N GLU A 229 -83.80 60.44 -57.54
CA GLU A 229 -82.55 59.89 -58.11
C GLU A 229 -81.34 60.20 -57.21
N LYS A 230 -81.19 61.46 -56.79
CA LYS A 230 -80.09 61.90 -55.90
C LYS A 230 -80.17 61.26 -54.52
N TYR A 231 -81.38 61.12 -53.96
CA TYR A 231 -81.57 60.43 -52.68
C TYR A 231 -81.24 58.94 -52.78
N GLU A 232 -81.60 58.26 -53.87
CA GLU A 232 -81.30 56.83 -54.03
C GLU A 232 -79.80 56.59 -54.29
N MET A 233 -79.16 57.42 -55.11
CA MET A 233 -77.71 57.43 -55.27
C MET A 233 -76.99 57.63 -53.93
N LEU A 234 -77.44 58.60 -53.12
CA LEU A 234 -76.84 58.86 -51.81
C LEU A 234 -77.09 57.71 -50.81
N ARG A 235 -78.25 57.06 -50.83
CA ARG A 235 -78.51 55.83 -50.05
C ARG A 235 -77.55 54.71 -50.46
N GLU A 236 -77.33 54.53 -51.76
CA GLU A 236 -76.44 53.51 -52.29
C GLU A 236 -74.96 53.80 -51.92
N GLU A 237 -74.53 55.06 -52.00
CA GLU A 237 -73.21 55.48 -51.49
C GLU A 237 -73.05 55.21 -49.99
N PHE A 238 -74.06 55.51 -49.16
CA PHE A 238 -74.06 55.14 -47.74
C PHE A 238 -74.04 53.62 -47.53
N ARG A 239 -74.78 52.84 -48.34
CA ARG A 239 -74.81 51.37 -48.28
C ARG A 239 -73.45 50.77 -48.61
N GLN A 240 -72.81 51.22 -49.69
CA GLN A 240 -71.47 50.79 -50.10
C GLN A 240 -70.41 51.20 -49.08
N THR A 241 -70.47 52.43 -48.57
CA THR A 241 -69.56 52.93 -47.52
C THR A 241 -69.69 52.10 -46.25
N ARG A 242 -70.91 51.81 -45.81
CA ARG A 242 -71.18 50.93 -44.66
C ARG A 242 -70.63 49.53 -44.89
N GLN A 243 -70.93 48.92 -46.04
CA GLN A 243 -70.45 47.58 -46.39
C GLN A 243 -68.92 47.51 -46.38
N TYR A 244 -68.23 48.52 -46.93
CA TYR A 244 -66.77 48.62 -46.87
C TYR A 244 -66.23 48.66 -45.44
N PHE A 245 -66.86 49.43 -44.53
CA PHE A 245 -66.43 49.44 -43.12
C PHE A 245 -66.74 48.12 -42.39
N GLU A 246 -67.89 47.48 -42.64
CA GLU A 246 -68.23 46.17 -42.09
C GLU A 246 -67.24 45.08 -42.59
N GLU A 247 -66.90 45.07 -43.88
CA GLU A 247 -65.86 44.19 -44.44
C GLU A 247 -64.48 44.46 -43.84
N LYS A 248 -64.11 45.73 -43.58
CA LYS A 248 -62.84 46.09 -42.93
C LYS A 248 -62.80 45.69 -41.45
N LEU A 249 -63.93 45.74 -40.74
CA LEU A 249 -64.04 45.26 -39.36
C LEU A 249 -63.89 43.73 -39.31
N VAL A 250 -64.67 42.98 -40.09
CA VAL A 250 -64.56 41.51 -40.15
C VAL A 250 -63.18 41.04 -40.62
N ALA A 251 -62.56 41.75 -41.57
CA ALA A 251 -61.18 41.48 -41.99
C ALA A 251 -60.13 41.96 -40.95
N GLY A 252 -60.50 42.80 -39.98
CA GLY A 252 -59.68 43.15 -38.81
C GLY A 252 -59.76 42.07 -37.74
N GLU A 253 -60.98 41.69 -37.36
CA GLU A 253 -61.31 40.64 -36.40
C GLU A 253 -60.61 39.32 -36.76
N LYS A 254 -60.80 38.81 -37.98
CA LYS A 254 -60.15 37.56 -38.44
C LYS A 254 -58.63 37.59 -38.35
N ARG A 255 -57.99 38.74 -38.67
CA ARG A 255 -56.52 38.88 -38.49
C ARG A 255 -56.12 38.92 -37.02
N SER A 256 -56.96 39.49 -36.15
CA SER A 256 -56.74 39.45 -34.70
C SER A 256 -56.89 38.04 -34.13
N GLU A 257 -57.87 37.27 -34.60
CA GLU A 257 -58.04 35.85 -34.27
C GLU A 257 -56.85 35.01 -34.76
N GLU A 258 -56.39 35.21 -36.00
CA GLU A 258 -55.19 34.56 -36.55
C GLU A 258 -53.92 34.90 -35.74
N PHE A 259 -53.76 36.15 -35.30
CA PHE A 259 -52.63 36.54 -34.43
C PHE A 259 -52.73 35.92 -33.03
N LEU A 260 -53.93 35.88 -32.42
CA LEU A 260 -54.13 35.22 -31.13
C LEU A 260 -53.82 33.72 -31.22
N ARG A 261 -54.31 33.04 -32.26
CA ARG A 261 -54.02 31.61 -32.48
C ARG A 261 -52.51 31.35 -32.66
N GLN A 262 -51.79 32.23 -33.36
CA GLN A 262 -50.33 32.15 -33.49
C GLN A 262 -49.58 32.41 -32.17
N ILE A 263 -50.15 33.19 -31.25
CA ILE A 263 -49.61 33.37 -29.91
C ILE A 263 -49.84 32.09 -29.09
N GLU A 264 -51.05 31.54 -29.08
CA GLU A 264 -51.39 30.29 -28.39
C GLU A 264 -50.53 29.10 -28.88
N GLU A 265 -50.36 28.94 -30.19
CA GLU A 265 -49.47 27.94 -30.80
C GLU A 265 -48.03 28.08 -30.29
N ARG A 266 -47.50 29.32 -30.25
CA ARG A 266 -46.15 29.59 -29.73
C ARG A 266 -46.04 29.39 -28.22
N GLU A 267 -47.10 29.67 -27.46
CA GLU A 267 -47.12 29.43 -26.02
C GLU A 267 -47.20 27.95 -25.66
N SER A 268 -47.85 27.10 -26.49
CA SER A 268 -47.77 25.64 -26.35
C SER A 268 -46.35 25.14 -26.61
N VAL A 269 -45.77 25.47 -27.77
CA VAL A 269 -44.42 25.04 -28.15
C VAL A 269 -43.36 25.53 -27.14
N ASN A 270 -43.48 26.75 -26.63
CA ASN A 270 -42.56 27.28 -25.61
C ASN A 270 -42.71 26.58 -24.24
N ARG A 271 -43.90 26.06 -23.92
CA ARG A 271 -44.17 25.27 -22.72
C ARG A 271 -43.60 23.87 -22.85
N GLU A 272 -43.83 23.22 -23.99
CA GLU A 272 -43.25 21.92 -24.35
C GLU A 272 -41.72 21.96 -24.32
N LEU A 273 -41.09 22.97 -24.92
CA LEU A 273 -39.64 23.19 -24.87
C LEU A 273 -39.11 23.45 -23.45
N LEU A 274 -39.91 24.09 -22.58
CA LEU A 274 -39.53 24.32 -21.18
C LEU A 274 -39.60 23.01 -20.35
N GLU A 275 -40.57 22.15 -20.65
CA GLU A 275 -40.71 20.83 -20.04
C GLU A 275 -39.62 19.86 -20.53
N GLU A 276 -39.34 19.82 -21.84
CA GLU A 276 -38.23 19.06 -22.42
C GLU A 276 -36.88 19.50 -21.82
N LYS A 277 -36.64 20.81 -21.72
CA LYS A 277 -35.45 21.37 -21.05
C LYS A 277 -35.34 20.91 -19.60
N GLN A 278 -36.45 20.85 -18.85
CA GLN A 278 -36.44 20.34 -17.47
C GLN A 278 -36.18 18.83 -17.41
N LEU A 279 -36.70 18.04 -18.35
CA LEU A 279 -36.45 16.61 -18.46
C LEU A 279 -34.99 16.32 -18.81
N LEU A 280 -34.43 17.04 -19.80
CA LEU A 280 -33.01 17.00 -20.16
C LEU A 280 -32.10 17.44 -19.00
N GLN A 281 -32.50 18.47 -18.24
CA GLN A 281 -31.74 18.88 -17.06
C GLN A 281 -31.78 17.79 -15.97
N LYS A 282 -32.93 17.16 -15.72
CA LYS A 282 -33.06 16.04 -14.76
C LYS A 282 -32.24 14.82 -15.19
N SER A 283 -32.32 14.41 -16.46
CA SER A 283 -31.57 13.25 -16.97
C SER A 283 -30.07 13.49 -16.98
N PHE A 284 -29.60 14.71 -17.30
CA PHE A 284 -28.20 15.09 -17.16
C PHE A 284 -27.70 15.01 -15.70
N HIS A 285 -28.51 15.44 -14.72
CA HIS A 285 -28.12 15.34 -13.30
C HIS A 285 -28.13 13.90 -12.79
N ALA A 286 -29.05 13.06 -13.26
CA ALA A 286 -29.04 11.61 -12.99
C ALA A 286 -27.77 10.96 -13.58
N ALA A 287 -27.57 11.07 -14.90
CA ALA A 287 -26.41 10.49 -15.58
C ALA A 287 -25.07 10.99 -15.01
N LYS A 288 -24.96 12.26 -14.63
CA LYS A 288 -23.78 12.80 -13.92
C LYS A 288 -23.58 12.13 -12.55
N SER A 289 -24.64 11.87 -11.80
CA SER A 289 -24.57 11.21 -10.50
C SER A 289 -24.19 9.74 -10.62
N ASP A 290 -24.69 9.06 -11.66
CA ASP A 290 -24.37 7.66 -11.93
C ASP A 290 -22.93 7.50 -12.47
N ILE A 291 -22.45 8.43 -13.30
CA ILE A 291 -21.02 8.50 -13.70
C ILE A 291 -20.10 8.72 -12.49
N LEU A 292 -20.53 9.49 -11.49
CA LEU A 292 -19.75 9.69 -10.25
C LEU A 292 -19.72 8.40 -9.41
N ARG A 293 -20.86 7.74 -9.21
CA ARG A 293 -20.93 6.43 -8.51
C ARG A 293 -20.05 5.39 -9.20
N GLU A 294 -20.22 5.22 -10.51
CA GLU A 294 -19.44 4.30 -11.35
C GLU A 294 -17.93 4.59 -11.28
N LYS A 295 -17.53 5.85 -11.14
CA LYS A 295 -16.13 6.23 -10.90
C LYS A 295 -15.66 5.85 -9.50
N ASP A 296 -16.45 6.15 -8.47
CA ASP A 296 -16.10 5.87 -7.07
C ASP A 296 -16.06 4.35 -6.79
N ASP A 297 -16.96 3.57 -7.41
CA ASP A 297 -16.98 2.10 -7.37
C ASP A 297 -15.77 1.50 -8.12
N ARG A 298 -15.34 2.08 -9.26
CA ARG A 298 -14.08 1.70 -9.92
C ARG A 298 -12.85 2.02 -9.06
N GLU A 299 -12.78 3.21 -8.48
CA GLU A 299 -11.66 3.59 -7.59
C GLU A 299 -11.59 2.67 -6.37
N ARG A 300 -12.73 2.20 -5.85
CA ARG A 300 -12.78 1.12 -4.85
C ARG A 300 -12.28 -0.22 -5.38
N VAL A 301 -12.75 -0.66 -6.55
CA VAL A 301 -12.34 -1.95 -7.15
C VAL A 301 -10.84 -1.97 -7.44
N ASP A 302 -10.28 -0.87 -7.95
CA ASP A 302 -8.85 -0.71 -8.20
C ASP A 302 -8.03 -0.73 -6.89
N GLN A 303 -8.52 -0.08 -5.82
CA GLN A 303 -7.91 -0.18 -4.48
C GLN A 303 -7.94 -1.62 -3.96
N GLU A 304 -9.10 -2.29 -4.01
CA GLU A 304 -9.24 -3.68 -3.58
C GLU A 304 -8.37 -4.65 -4.39
N TRP A 305 -8.11 -4.39 -5.68
CA TRP A 305 -7.15 -5.16 -6.49
C TRP A 305 -5.70 -4.84 -6.14
N SER A 306 -5.37 -3.57 -5.85
CA SER A 306 -4.02 -3.18 -5.39
C SER A 306 -3.68 -3.85 -4.06
N GLU A 307 -4.59 -3.84 -3.08
CA GLU A 307 -4.38 -4.50 -1.77
C GLU A 307 -4.18 -6.02 -1.91
N LYS A 308 -4.95 -6.66 -2.82
CA LYS A 308 -4.79 -8.10 -3.15
C LYS A 308 -3.44 -8.35 -3.82
N ALA A 309 -3.02 -7.51 -4.76
CA ALA A 309 -1.72 -7.61 -5.42
C ALA A 309 -0.56 -7.43 -4.43
N ASP A 310 -0.65 -6.46 -3.51
CA ASP A 310 0.33 -6.26 -2.44
C ASP A 310 0.38 -7.43 -1.46
N SER A 311 -0.74 -8.12 -1.20
CA SER A 311 -0.74 -9.33 -0.38
C SER A 311 -0.06 -10.49 -1.09
N LEU A 312 -0.40 -10.76 -2.35
CA LEU A 312 0.24 -11.78 -3.15
C LEU A 312 1.74 -11.50 -3.35
N ALA A 313 2.16 -10.23 -3.46
CA ALA A 313 3.57 -9.84 -3.51
C ALA A 313 4.29 -10.12 -2.17
N ARG A 314 3.66 -9.82 -1.03
CA ARG A 314 4.18 -10.15 0.31
C ARG A 314 4.28 -11.67 0.53
N GLU A 315 3.28 -12.43 0.10
CA GLU A 315 3.23 -13.89 0.19
C GLU A 315 4.25 -14.57 -0.73
N LEU A 316 4.44 -14.06 -1.95
CA LEU A 316 5.51 -14.51 -2.86
C LEU A 316 6.90 -14.27 -2.23
N GLU A 317 7.08 -13.15 -1.54
CA GLU A 317 8.35 -12.80 -0.91
C GLU A 317 8.64 -13.62 0.37
N THR A 318 7.62 -14.01 1.14
CA THR A 318 7.82 -15.00 2.23
C THR A 318 8.09 -16.40 1.67
N GLN A 319 7.40 -16.82 0.60
CA GLN A 319 7.68 -18.10 -0.08
C GLN A 319 9.12 -18.17 -0.63
N LYS A 320 9.63 -17.11 -1.29
CA LYS A 320 11.03 -17.05 -1.74
C LYS A 320 12.02 -17.23 -0.60
N LYS A 321 11.77 -16.61 0.57
CA LYS A 321 12.64 -16.73 1.76
C LYS A 321 12.64 -18.16 2.30
N ILE A 322 11.47 -18.80 2.38
CA ILE A 322 11.34 -20.21 2.76
C ILE A 322 12.08 -21.11 1.76
N VAL A 323 11.96 -20.88 0.45
CA VAL A 323 12.68 -21.65 -0.59
C VAL A 323 14.19 -21.45 -0.50
N ALA A 324 14.66 -20.23 -0.23
CA ALA A 324 16.08 -19.94 -0.02
C ALA A 324 16.63 -20.65 1.23
N GLU A 325 15.90 -20.61 2.36
CA GLU A 325 16.26 -21.36 3.56
C GLU A 325 16.29 -22.88 3.33
N LEU A 326 15.29 -23.43 2.64
CA LEU A 326 15.25 -24.86 2.32
C LEU A 326 16.41 -25.28 1.41
N THR A 327 16.77 -24.43 0.43
CA THR A 327 17.89 -24.67 -0.48
C THR A 327 19.23 -24.61 0.28
N ALA A 328 19.40 -23.68 1.22
CA ALA A 328 20.57 -23.63 2.09
C ALA A 328 20.67 -24.86 3.04
N ARG A 329 19.54 -25.32 3.59
CA ARG A 329 19.46 -26.55 4.40
C ARG A 329 19.74 -27.81 3.57
N MET A 330 19.32 -27.86 2.31
CA MET A 330 19.69 -28.93 1.38
C MET A 330 21.20 -28.93 1.09
N GLY A 331 21.79 -27.76 0.83
CA GLY A 331 23.24 -27.62 0.61
C GLY A 331 24.06 -28.15 1.78
N THR A 332 23.76 -27.71 3.00
CA THR A 332 24.49 -28.18 4.20
C THR A 332 24.23 -29.66 4.51
N ALA A 333 23.05 -30.20 4.21
CA ALA A 333 22.77 -31.64 4.31
C ALA A 333 23.54 -32.46 3.26
N GLU A 334 23.74 -31.94 2.06
CA GLU A 334 24.58 -32.57 1.04
C GLU A 334 26.07 -32.51 1.37
N GLU A 335 26.56 -31.40 1.93
CA GLU A 335 27.93 -31.29 2.44
C GLU A 335 28.17 -32.27 3.59
N GLY A 336 27.21 -32.36 4.54
CA GLY A 336 27.22 -33.37 5.59
C GLY A 336 27.24 -34.80 5.06
N ARG A 337 26.46 -35.10 4.00
CA ARG A 337 26.48 -36.40 3.32
C ARG A 337 27.82 -36.69 2.64
N LYS A 338 28.40 -35.72 1.93
CA LYS A 338 29.73 -35.83 1.29
C LYS A 338 30.82 -36.06 2.33
N LEU A 339 30.77 -35.36 3.47
CA LEU A 339 31.70 -35.55 4.58
C LEU A 339 31.55 -36.95 5.19
N ALA A 340 30.32 -37.40 5.46
CA ALA A 340 30.05 -38.75 5.98
C ALA A 340 30.53 -39.86 5.03
N GLN A 341 30.29 -39.73 3.72
CA GLN A 341 30.81 -40.66 2.72
C GLN A 341 32.35 -40.67 2.67
N SER A 342 32.99 -39.50 2.86
CA SER A 342 34.47 -39.42 2.90
C SER A 342 35.07 -40.06 4.17
N SER A 343 34.39 -39.94 5.32
CA SER A 343 34.84 -40.54 6.57
C SER A 343 34.56 -42.04 6.61
N GLU A 344 33.43 -42.49 6.05
CA GLU A 344 33.12 -43.90 5.78
C GLU A 344 34.21 -44.53 4.92
N GLN A 345 34.50 -43.99 3.73
CA GLN A 345 35.56 -44.48 2.85
C GLN A 345 36.95 -44.51 3.51
N ARG A 346 37.24 -43.56 4.41
CA ARG A 346 38.48 -43.56 5.19
C ARG A 346 38.50 -44.72 6.20
N LEU A 347 37.40 -44.91 6.94
CA LEU A 347 37.25 -45.99 7.91
C LEU A 347 37.27 -47.38 7.24
N THR A 348 36.69 -47.53 6.04
CA THR A 348 36.79 -48.79 5.27
C THR A 348 38.25 -49.10 4.94
N LYS A 349 39.02 -48.13 4.43
CA LYS A 349 40.46 -48.31 4.11
C LYS A 349 41.31 -48.58 5.36
N GLU A 350 40.98 -47.95 6.47
CA GLU A 350 41.64 -48.18 7.76
C GLU A 350 41.34 -49.59 8.30
N LEU A 351 40.09 -50.04 8.20
CA LEU A 351 39.67 -51.39 8.56
C LEU A 351 40.29 -52.46 7.65
N GLU A 352 40.39 -52.20 6.34
CA GLU A 352 41.11 -53.06 5.38
C GLU A 352 42.61 -53.17 5.72
N LEU A 353 43.25 -52.06 6.06
CA LEU A 353 44.65 -52.03 6.48
C LEU A 353 44.86 -52.80 7.79
N GLN A 354 43.98 -52.62 8.77
CA GLN A 354 44.01 -53.38 10.04
C GLN A 354 43.82 -54.89 9.77
N ASN A 355 42.84 -55.27 8.94
CA ASN A 355 42.60 -56.67 8.54
C ASN A 355 43.84 -57.29 7.84
N GLN A 356 44.52 -56.52 6.98
CA GLN A 356 45.80 -56.94 6.38
C GLN A 356 46.93 -57.07 7.43
N GLN A 357 46.98 -56.22 8.45
CA GLN A 357 47.95 -56.34 9.54
C GLN A 357 47.65 -57.58 10.40
N THR A 358 46.39 -57.80 10.79
CA THR A 358 45.96 -59.00 11.54
C THR A 358 46.37 -60.27 10.80
N LYS A 359 46.10 -60.38 9.49
CA LYS A 359 46.50 -61.54 8.67
C LYS A 359 48.02 -61.76 8.60
N ARG A 360 48.82 -60.69 8.63
CA ARG A 360 50.30 -60.80 8.72
C ARG A 360 50.74 -61.30 10.10
N TRP A 361 50.08 -60.85 11.18
CA TRP A 361 50.34 -61.33 12.53
C TRP A 361 49.89 -62.78 12.73
N GLU A 362 48.74 -63.18 12.18
CA GLU A 362 48.25 -64.58 12.16
C GLU A 362 49.22 -65.50 11.42
N SER A 363 49.68 -65.12 10.23
CA SER A 363 50.70 -65.89 9.50
C SER A 363 51.99 -66.00 10.31
N LYS A 364 52.50 -64.89 10.86
CA LYS A 364 53.73 -64.89 11.67
C LYS A 364 53.59 -65.71 12.95
N ALA A 365 52.43 -65.69 13.60
CA ALA A 365 52.14 -66.53 14.76
C ALA A 365 52.15 -68.01 14.36
N SER A 366 51.47 -68.38 13.27
CA SER A 366 51.46 -69.75 12.75
C SER A 366 52.87 -70.24 12.37
N ASP A 367 53.73 -69.37 11.83
CA ASP A 367 55.12 -69.73 11.51
C ASP A 367 55.99 -69.89 12.77
N LEU A 368 55.83 -69.02 13.77
CA LEU A 368 56.46 -69.17 15.09
C LEU A 368 55.98 -70.43 15.83
N GLU A 369 54.70 -70.81 15.70
CA GLU A 369 54.17 -72.07 16.25
C GLU A 369 54.84 -73.29 15.60
N LYS A 370 55.06 -73.27 14.27
CA LYS A 370 55.80 -74.33 13.55
C LYS A 370 57.27 -74.38 13.99
N GLU A 371 57.92 -73.24 14.20
CA GLU A 371 59.28 -73.18 14.72
C GLU A 371 59.38 -73.72 16.15
N VAL A 372 58.45 -73.35 17.05
CA VAL A 372 58.37 -73.88 18.42
C VAL A 372 58.07 -75.38 18.43
N ALA A 373 57.22 -75.87 17.52
CA ALA A 373 56.94 -77.30 17.39
C ALA A 373 58.20 -78.09 16.97
N ARG A 374 58.91 -77.63 15.93
CA ARG A 374 60.19 -78.22 15.49
C ARG A 374 61.24 -78.17 16.60
N ALA A 375 61.36 -77.04 17.32
CA ALA A 375 62.27 -76.91 18.44
C ALA A 375 61.97 -77.95 19.54
N LYS A 376 60.70 -78.09 19.94
CA LYS A 376 60.26 -79.14 20.89
C LYS A 376 60.62 -80.54 20.41
N GLU A 377 60.35 -80.87 19.15
CA GLU A 377 60.70 -82.18 18.56
C GLU A 377 62.22 -82.45 18.62
N THR A 378 63.06 -81.45 18.28
CA THR A 378 64.52 -81.60 18.38
C THR A 378 65.01 -81.73 19.83
N PHE A 379 64.42 -81.00 20.78
CA PHE A 379 64.75 -81.13 22.21
C PHE A 379 64.29 -82.47 22.77
N GLU A 380 63.11 -82.98 22.39
CA GLU A 380 62.67 -84.33 22.75
C GLU A 380 63.64 -85.40 22.19
N GLY A 381 64.10 -85.25 20.95
CA GLY A 381 65.12 -86.12 20.37
C GLY A 381 66.44 -86.09 21.15
N GLN A 382 66.90 -84.89 21.54
CA GLN A 382 68.08 -84.72 22.40
C GLN A 382 67.88 -85.38 23.77
N ILE A 383 66.76 -85.13 24.45
CA ILE A 383 66.43 -85.74 25.76
C ILE A 383 66.44 -87.26 25.67
N LYS A 384 65.79 -87.85 24.65
CA LYS A 384 65.78 -89.30 24.41
C LYS A 384 67.21 -89.84 24.19
N SER A 385 68.05 -89.10 23.47
CA SER A 385 69.47 -89.46 23.27
C SER A 385 70.31 -89.38 24.55
N TRP A 386 70.04 -88.40 25.42
CA TRP A 386 70.74 -88.22 26.70
C TRP A 386 70.29 -89.26 27.72
N GLN A 387 69.01 -89.62 27.77
CA GLN A 387 68.49 -90.72 28.58
C GLN A 387 69.13 -92.07 28.19
N LEU A 388 69.23 -92.36 26.89
CA LEU A 388 69.93 -93.55 26.40
C LEU A 388 71.42 -93.56 26.80
N ARG A 389 72.10 -92.41 26.71
CA ARG A 389 73.51 -92.28 27.09
C ARG A 389 73.72 -92.35 28.62
N LEU A 390 72.77 -91.87 29.41
CA LEU A 390 72.79 -92.01 30.86
C LEU A 390 72.68 -93.48 31.28
N ALA A 391 71.71 -94.22 30.73
CA ALA A 391 71.55 -95.66 30.98
C ALA A 391 72.81 -96.48 30.58
N GLN A 392 73.50 -96.09 29.51
CA GLN A 392 74.79 -96.69 29.12
C GLN A 392 75.91 -96.40 30.14
N LEU A 393 75.94 -95.20 30.72
CA LEU A 393 76.90 -94.84 31.77
C LEU A 393 76.60 -95.55 33.09
N GLU A 394 75.32 -95.63 33.48
CA GLU A 394 74.86 -96.36 34.67
C GLU A 394 75.21 -97.85 34.59
N SER A 395 74.99 -98.50 33.43
CA SER A 395 75.41 -99.89 33.20
C SER A 395 76.93 -100.07 33.37
N ARG A 396 77.73 -99.15 32.82
CA ARG A 396 79.19 -99.18 32.91
C ARG A 396 79.70 -98.91 34.34
N GLU A 397 79.03 -98.06 35.10
CA GLU A 397 79.32 -97.88 36.53
C GLU A 397 78.96 -99.13 37.33
N HIS A 398 77.87 -99.82 36.98
CA HIS A 398 77.49 -101.08 37.62
C HIS A 398 78.50 -102.22 37.35
N GLU A 399 79.16 -102.22 36.19
CA GLU A 399 80.31 -103.09 35.88
C GLU A 399 81.56 -102.71 36.68
N LEU A 400 81.88 -101.41 36.76
CA LEU A 400 83.01 -100.91 37.56
C LEU A 400 82.83 -101.19 39.05
N GLU A 401 81.61 -101.11 39.59
CA GLU A 401 81.36 -101.42 41.01
C GLU A 401 81.44 -102.93 41.31
N LYS A 402 81.12 -103.80 40.34
CA LYS A 402 81.44 -105.24 40.42
C LYS A 402 82.96 -105.47 40.46
N ALA A 403 83.72 -104.82 39.58
CA ALA A 403 85.18 -104.91 39.57
C ALA A 403 85.80 -104.38 40.89
N ARG A 404 85.31 -103.25 41.41
CA ARG A 404 85.71 -102.70 42.73
C ARG A 404 85.39 -103.65 43.91
N LYS A 405 84.37 -104.51 43.81
CA LYS A 405 84.11 -105.55 44.82
C LYS A 405 85.13 -106.68 44.72
N GLN A 406 85.39 -107.18 43.52
CA GLN A 406 86.42 -108.22 43.29
C GLN A 406 87.81 -107.77 43.76
N VAL A 407 88.19 -106.51 43.52
CA VAL A 407 89.47 -105.95 44.03
C VAL A 407 89.51 -105.96 45.56
N ARG A 408 88.42 -105.60 46.24
CA ARG A 408 88.34 -105.65 47.72
C ARG A 408 88.44 -107.07 48.27
N GLU A 409 87.80 -108.05 47.64
CA GLU A 409 87.91 -109.46 48.03
C GLU A 409 89.34 -109.99 47.84
N LEU A 410 90.01 -109.63 46.73
CA LEU A 410 91.40 -109.99 46.48
C LEU A 410 92.37 -109.33 47.47
N GLN A 411 92.13 -108.07 47.87
CA GLN A 411 92.91 -107.40 48.92
C GLN A 411 92.75 -108.10 50.27
N GLN A 412 91.53 -108.45 50.68
CA GLN A 412 91.30 -109.20 51.93
C GLN A 412 91.97 -110.59 51.92
N GLN A 413 92.01 -111.27 50.77
CA GLN A 413 92.76 -112.53 50.62
C GLN A 413 94.28 -112.34 50.72
N LEU A 414 94.82 -111.20 50.26
CA LEU A 414 96.23 -110.83 50.41
C LEU A 414 96.57 -110.51 51.88
N GLU A 415 95.81 -109.63 52.52
CA GLU A 415 95.97 -109.27 53.93
C GLU A 415 95.93 -110.52 54.84
N HIS A 416 95.01 -111.44 54.59
CA HIS A 416 94.91 -112.69 55.34
C HIS A 416 96.15 -113.59 55.17
N ARG A 417 96.75 -113.64 53.97
CA ARG A 417 97.99 -114.38 53.72
C ARG A 417 99.19 -113.73 54.42
N GLU A 418 99.33 -112.40 54.33
CA GLU A 418 100.39 -111.66 55.03
C GLU A 418 100.32 -111.85 56.56
N LEU A 419 99.11 -111.83 57.12
CA LEU A 419 98.90 -112.00 58.56
C LEU A 419 99.25 -113.43 59.02
N ILE A 420 98.91 -114.45 58.22
CA ILE A 420 99.37 -115.84 58.44
C ILE A 420 100.91 -115.94 58.36
N GLN A 421 101.54 -115.25 57.40
CA GLN A 421 102.99 -115.30 57.23
C GLN A 421 103.72 -114.63 58.40
N ARG A 422 103.35 -113.41 58.79
CA ARG A 422 103.89 -112.73 59.98
C ARG A 422 103.72 -113.55 61.26
N LYS A 423 102.63 -114.31 61.39
CA LYS A 423 102.42 -115.22 62.53
C LYS A 423 103.42 -116.38 62.56
N ARG A 424 103.88 -116.89 61.40
CA ARG A 424 104.94 -117.91 61.33
C ARG A 424 106.30 -117.31 61.68
N GLU A 425 106.66 -116.18 61.07
CA GLU A 425 107.91 -115.47 61.32
C GLU A 425 108.11 -115.15 62.82
N LEU A 426 107.05 -114.69 63.50
CA LEU A 426 107.06 -114.46 64.95
C LEU A 426 107.20 -115.76 65.77
N SER A 427 106.57 -116.85 65.34
CA SER A 427 106.65 -118.15 66.02
C SER A 427 108.04 -118.79 65.88
N GLU A 428 108.67 -118.65 64.73
CA GLU A 428 110.04 -119.14 64.45
C GLU A 428 111.07 -118.31 65.23
N SER A 429 110.90 -116.98 65.26
CA SER A 429 111.71 -116.06 66.08
C SER A 429 111.61 -116.38 67.58
N TYR A 430 110.40 -116.66 68.09
CA TYR A 430 110.19 -117.07 69.49
C TYR A 430 110.89 -118.40 69.80
N ALA A 431 110.71 -119.43 68.98
CA ALA A 431 111.35 -120.73 69.17
C ALA A 431 112.88 -120.65 69.13
N ALA A 432 113.44 -119.83 68.22
CA ALA A 432 114.87 -119.56 68.17
C ALA A 432 115.37 -118.92 69.48
N LYS A 433 114.66 -117.90 70.00
CA LYS A 433 115.01 -117.23 71.27
C LYS A 433 114.89 -118.14 72.49
N GLU A 434 113.89 -119.01 72.53
CA GLU A 434 113.74 -120.01 73.59
C GLU A 434 114.90 -121.02 73.59
N SER A 435 115.36 -121.46 72.41
CA SER A 435 116.55 -122.32 72.29
C SER A 435 117.83 -121.61 72.75
N GLN A 436 117.97 -120.32 72.41
CA GLN A 436 119.11 -119.48 72.79
C GLN A 436 119.16 -119.25 74.30
N LEU A 437 118.00 -119.06 74.95
CA LEU A 437 117.89 -118.97 76.41
C LEU A 437 118.31 -120.28 77.11
N LYS A 438 117.84 -121.43 76.61
CA LYS A 438 118.20 -122.76 77.12
C LYS A 438 119.70 -123.08 76.98
N SER A 439 120.37 -122.51 75.98
CA SER A 439 121.84 -122.57 75.84
C SER A 439 122.53 -121.75 76.94
N LEU A 440 122.09 -120.50 77.16
CA LEU A 440 122.67 -119.60 78.17
C LEU A 440 122.52 -120.14 79.59
N VAL A 441 121.36 -120.70 79.95
CA VAL A 441 121.14 -121.33 81.26
C VAL A 441 122.15 -122.47 81.51
N LYS A 442 122.41 -123.32 80.51
CA LYS A 442 123.42 -124.39 80.62
C LYS A 442 124.87 -123.88 80.71
N GLN A 443 125.15 -122.67 80.20
CA GLN A 443 126.46 -122.03 80.39
C GLN A 443 126.57 -121.43 81.81
N GLN A 444 125.50 -120.84 82.34
CA GLN A 444 125.42 -120.38 83.73
C GLN A 444 125.61 -121.55 84.71
N GLU A 445 124.88 -122.65 84.55
CA GLU A 445 125.01 -123.86 85.38
C GLU A 445 126.45 -124.40 85.39
N LYS A 446 127.17 -124.34 84.27
CA LYS A 446 128.60 -124.70 84.23
C LYS A 446 129.46 -123.75 85.06
N LEU A 447 129.31 -122.45 84.88
CA LEU A 447 130.09 -121.44 85.60
C LEU A 447 129.83 -121.50 87.11
N GLU A 448 128.60 -121.73 87.54
CA GLU A 448 128.24 -121.88 88.97
C GLU A 448 128.84 -123.14 89.62
N ASN A 449 129.10 -124.19 88.84
CA ASN A 449 129.84 -125.37 89.32
C ASN A 449 131.36 -125.11 89.34
N GLU A 450 131.88 -124.40 88.34
CA GLU A 450 133.31 -124.05 88.24
C GLU A 450 133.73 -123.06 89.35
N ILE A 451 132.86 -122.11 89.71
CA ILE A 451 133.03 -121.22 90.88
C ILE A 451 133.08 -122.03 92.18
N ARG A 452 132.10 -122.91 92.41
CA ARG A 452 132.08 -123.77 93.61
C ARG A 452 133.33 -124.62 93.76
N HIS A 453 133.86 -125.15 92.65
CA HIS A 453 135.10 -125.92 92.68
C HIS A 453 136.31 -125.07 93.11
N ARG A 454 136.44 -123.84 92.58
CA ARG A 454 137.50 -122.90 92.99
C ARG A 454 137.35 -122.41 94.44
N GLU A 455 136.13 -122.28 94.95
CA GLU A 455 135.91 -122.01 96.38
C GLU A 455 136.41 -123.15 97.28
N GLU A 456 136.29 -124.40 96.85
CA GLU A 456 136.83 -125.56 97.57
C GLU A 456 138.36 -125.65 97.47
N GLU A 457 138.96 -125.29 96.33
CA GLU A 457 140.41 -125.15 96.19
C GLU A 457 140.97 -124.05 97.10
N LEU A 458 140.33 -122.87 97.14
CA LEU A 458 140.73 -121.76 98.01
C LEU A 458 140.64 -122.13 99.49
N ARG A 459 139.63 -122.90 99.91
CA ARG A 459 139.54 -123.41 101.30
C ARG A 459 140.69 -124.36 101.65
N LYS A 460 141.19 -125.16 100.71
CA LYS A 460 142.39 -126.01 100.93
C LYS A 460 143.65 -125.17 101.04
N LEU A 461 143.87 -124.24 100.11
CA LEU A 461 145.04 -123.35 100.12
C LEU A 461 145.12 -122.49 101.39
N LEU A 462 143.98 -121.99 101.89
CA LEU A 462 143.92 -121.29 103.18
C LEU A 462 144.32 -122.19 104.36
N HIS A 463 143.92 -123.47 104.35
CA HIS A 463 144.29 -124.40 105.41
C HIS A 463 145.78 -124.80 105.34
N GLU A 464 146.31 -124.98 104.14
CA GLU A 464 147.75 -125.19 103.92
C GLU A 464 148.57 -123.97 104.38
N GLN A 465 148.09 -122.75 104.11
CA GLN A 465 148.67 -121.51 104.64
C GLN A 465 148.63 -121.48 106.19
N GLU A 466 147.47 -121.76 106.82
CA GLU A 466 147.37 -121.82 108.29
C GLU A 466 148.31 -122.84 108.92
N THR A 467 148.64 -123.94 108.22
CA THR A 467 149.64 -124.92 108.71
C THR A 467 151.07 -124.41 108.53
N LEU A 468 151.41 -123.83 107.37
CA LEU A 468 152.73 -123.25 107.11
C LEU A 468 153.03 -122.07 108.05
N GLU A 469 152.04 -121.24 108.36
CA GLU A 469 152.19 -120.14 109.33
C GLU A 469 152.51 -120.66 110.74
N ARG A 470 151.89 -121.78 111.16
CA ARG A 470 152.21 -122.45 112.44
C ARG A 470 153.63 -123.00 112.44
N GLU A 471 154.04 -123.72 111.40
CA GLU A 471 155.41 -124.22 111.26
C GLU A 471 156.45 -123.09 111.24
N ILE A 472 156.18 -121.98 110.53
CA ILE A 472 157.04 -120.79 110.51
C ILE A 472 157.16 -120.14 111.90
N ILE A 473 156.11 -120.17 112.72
CA ILE A 473 156.16 -119.68 114.11
C ILE A 473 157.07 -120.58 114.97
N GLU A 474 156.93 -121.91 114.88
CA GLU A 474 157.80 -122.84 115.62
C GLU A 474 159.26 -122.74 115.17
N ILE A 475 159.52 -122.68 113.87
CA ILE A 475 160.85 -122.48 113.29
C ILE A 475 161.46 -121.14 113.76
N LYS A 476 160.71 -120.04 113.76
CA LYS A 476 161.17 -118.73 114.26
C LYS A 476 161.47 -118.74 115.77
N GLN A 477 160.78 -119.56 116.57
CA GLN A 477 161.11 -119.74 117.99
C GLN A 477 162.40 -120.56 118.17
N ALA A 478 162.54 -121.68 117.46
CA ALA A 478 163.76 -122.49 117.48
C ALA A 478 165.01 -121.70 116.99
N GLN A 479 164.85 -120.88 115.95
CA GLN A 479 165.92 -120.09 115.35
C GLN A 479 166.47 -118.99 116.29
N ARG A 480 165.70 -118.53 117.28
CA ARG A 480 166.20 -117.63 118.33
C ARG A 480 167.16 -118.35 119.28
N HIS A 481 166.77 -119.52 119.79
CA HIS A 481 167.58 -120.26 120.77
C HIS A 481 168.89 -120.84 120.19
N LEU A 482 168.94 -121.17 118.91
CA LEU A 482 170.17 -121.63 118.26
C LEU A 482 171.19 -120.50 117.97
N GLY A 483 170.79 -119.23 118.06
CA GLY A 483 171.69 -118.08 117.89
C GLY A 483 172.69 -117.89 119.04
N GLU A 484 172.43 -118.48 120.21
CA GLU A 484 173.02 -118.03 121.49
C GLU A 484 174.37 -118.68 121.87
N ARG A 485 174.91 -119.65 121.10
CA ARG A 485 176.03 -120.49 121.59
C ARG A 485 177.25 -120.75 120.70
N PHE A 486 177.37 -120.23 119.48
CA PHE A 486 178.59 -120.45 118.68
C PHE A 486 179.14 -119.25 117.87
N LYS A 487 179.15 -118.05 118.47
CA LYS A 487 180.14 -116.99 118.16
C LYS A 487 180.26 -115.92 119.27
N LYS A 488 181.20 -116.15 120.19
CA LYS A 488 182.08 -115.10 120.76
C LYS A 488 183.44 -115.31 120.07
N GLU A 489 184.20 -114.34 119.61
CA GLU A 489 184.09 -112.87 119.61
C GLU A 489 184.24 -112.37 118.14
N ASN A 490 183.92 -111.14 117.74
CA ASN A 490 183.31 -110.02 118.47
C ASN A 490 181.78 -110.13 118.56
N LEU A 491 181.22 -109.38 119.50
CA LEU A 491 179.86 -109.57 120.03
C LEU A 491 178.79 -108.65 119.39
N THR A 492 177.54 -109.04 119.67
CA THR A 492 176.29 -108.27 119.54
C THR A 492 175.75 -107.94 118.14
N ASN A 493 174.63 -108.59 117.87
CA ASN A 493 173.46 -108.17 117.08
C ASN A 493 173.61 -108.24 115.54
N PHE A 494 172.87 -109.10 114.82
CA PHE A 494 171.43 -109.43 114.83
C PHE A 494 170.50 -108.24 114.53
N SER A 495 169.97 -108.21 113.31
CA SER A 495 168.53 -108.37 113.03
C SER A 495 168.35 -108.64 111.52
N GLN A 496 167.53 -109.60 111.09
CA GLN A 496 166.06 -109.62 111.08
C GLN A 496 165.48 -108.47 110.21
N ASN A 497 164.63 -108.70 109.21
CA ASN A 497 163.93 -109.94 108.81
C ASN A 497 163.97 -110.21 107.29
N PRO A 498 163.86 -111.49 106.88
CA PRO A 498 163.46 -111.89 105.53
C PRO A 498 161.93 -111.89 105.38
N ASN A 499 161.47 -112.12 104.15
CA ASN A 499 160.11 -112.47 103.74
C ASN A 499 159.00 -111.40 103.95
N GLU A 500 157.93 -111.39 103.14
CA GLU A 500 157.65 -112.17 101.92
C GLU A 500 157.75 -111.27 100.67
N SER A 501 158.33 -111.79 99.59
CA SER A 501 158.14 -111.26 98.23
C SER A 501 157.24 -112.20 97.43
N ARG A 502 155.94 -112.17 97.73
CA ARG A 502 154.86 -112.78 96.94
C ARG A 502 153.65 -111.83 96.98
N GLU A 503 152.93 -111.58 95.88
CA GLU A 503 153.15 -112.05 94.51
C GLU A 503 152.47 -111.12 93.48
N LEU A 504 152.71 -111.40 92.19
CA LEU A 504 151.88 -111.01 91.03
C LEU A 504 151.51 -109.50 90.91
N PHE A 505 152.01 -108.73 89.95
CA PHE A 505 152.65 -109.10 88.69
C PHE A 505 151.85 -110.10 87.83
N SER A 506 150.64 -109.71 87.45
CA SER A 506 150.16 -109.98 86.09
C SER A 506 149.55 -108.72 85.48
N PRO A 507 150.27 -108.04 84.56
CA PRO A 507 149.73 -106.99 83.70
C PRO A 507 149.15 -107.61 82.42
N ARG A 508 148.78 -106.74 81.45
CA ARG A 508 148.72 -107.10 80.02
C ARG A 508 147.62 -108.14 79.66
N PRO A 509 147.50 -108.54 78.38
CA PRO A 509 147.89 -107.84 77.16
C PRO A 509 146.70 -107.61 76.19
N SER A 510 146.96 -106.77 75.18
CA SER A 510 146.57 -106.91 73.75
C SER A 510 145.10 -107.24 73.35
N LEU A 511 144.50 -106.67 72.30
CA LEU A 511 144.98 -106.45 70.91
C LEU A 511 145.45 -107.76 70.22
N PRO A 512 145.51 -107.82 68.88
CA PRO A 512 144.79 -107.05 67.86
C PRO A 512 144.00 -107.95 66.87
N GLU A 513 143.29 -107.30 65.95
CA GLU A 513 143.17 -107.64 64.52
C GLU A 513 142.46 -108.92 64.01
N ALA A 514 142.05 -108.77 62.74
CA ALA A 514 141.45 -109.72 61.80
C ALA A 514 140.00 -110.20 62.08
N SER A 515 139.10 -110.21 61.08
CA SER A 515 139.14 -109.57 59.75
C SER A 515 137.78 -109.64 59.05
N HIS A 516 137.47 -108.60 58.27
CA HIS A 516 136.43 -108.51 57.23
C HIS A 516 134.94 -108.50 57.62
N ASP A 517 134.27 -107.51 57.03
CA ASP A 517 132.86 -107.31 56.68
C ASP A 517 131.78 -107.54 57.78
#